data_AF-A0A8T4N9P2-F1
#
_entry.id   AF-A0A8T4N9P2-F1
#
_cell.length_a   1.000
_cell.length_b   1.000
_cell.length_c   1.000
_cell.angle_alpha   90.00
_cell.angle_beta   90.00
_cell.angle_gamma   90.00
#
_symmetry.space_group_name_H-M   'P 1'
#
loop_
_entity.id
_entity.type
_entity.pdbx_description
1 polymer ?
#
loop_
_entity_poly.entity_id
_entity_poly.type
_entity_poly.pdbx_seq_one_letter_code
_entity_poly.pdbx_strand_id
1 'polypeptide(L)'
;MKKSSQKGWLDYLIYLIWAFILFVAIWDLFHIPGRAVFWFGELIFSVFIYYKLKVPISIYFGILALFLVNLFGELFFGLFYIIPYFDKLLHLLSPLIACTLFYFIFEKEFKDKKMLIFFSVTLLLSWELFWEVLEYFADQQFHTLLAGVHLMGVQAYESTLEIVPKYEDTIYDMFYNLIGSIVFAVAALFFTRKKKSKIKKH
;
A
#
# COMPACT_ATOMS: atom_id res chain seq x y z
N MET A 1 14.00 31.21 -4.98
CA MET A 1 12.80 31.52 -4.16
C MET A 1 12.82 30.69 -2.88
N LYS A 2 13.20 31.30 -1.75
CA LYS A 2 13.05 30.70 -0.41
C LYS A 2 11.58 30.81 0.00
N LYS A 3 10.85 29.68 0.09
CA LYS A 3 9.56 29.65 0.81
C LYS A 3 9.88 29.60 2.30
N SER A 4 9.68 30.72 3.00
CA SER A 4 9.82 30.81 4.45
C SER A 4 8.66 30.07 5.16
N SER A 5 9.01 28.94 5.79
CA SER A 5 8.68 28.56 7.17
C SER A 5 7.32 28.90 7.80
N GLN A 6 6.20 28.78 7.10
CA GLN A 6 4.97 28.37 7.78
C GLN A 6 4.82 26.87 7.57
N LYS A 7 5.44 26.09 8.47
CA LYS A 7 5.02 24.71 8.66
C LYS A 7 3.54 24.75 9.03
N GLY A 8 2.69 24.18 8.18
CA GLY A 8 1.25 24.16 8.42
C GLY A 8 0.90 23.14 9.49
N TRP A 9 -0.31 23.22 10.05
CA TRP A 9 -0.85 22.19 10.95
C TRP A 9 -0.77 20.76 10.34
N LEU A 10 -0.82 20.66 9.01
CA LEU A 10 -0.62 19.42 8.25
C LEU A 10 0.75 18.79 8.47
N ASP A 11 1.82 19.59 8.56
CA ASP A 11 3.17 19.06 8.76
C ASP A 11 3.30 18.46 10.16
N TYR A 12 2.68 19.10 11.17
CA TYR A 12 2.62 18.56 12.52
C TYR A 12 1.83 17.25 12.57
N LEU A 13 0.72 17.14 11.84
CA LEU A 13 -0.04 15.90 11.73
C LEU A 13 0.80 14.77 11.11
N ILE A 14 1.56 15.06 10.05
CA ILE A 14 2.45 14.08 9.41
C ILE A 14 3.54 13.63 10.38
N TYR A 15 4.16 14.56 11.11
CA TYR A 15 5.18 14.23 12.10
C TYR A 15 4.62 13.41 13.27
N LEU A 16 3.38 13.68 13.68
CA LEU A 16 2.68 12.89 14.70
C LEU A 16 2.46 11.45 14.22
N ILE A 17 2.03 11.26 12.98
CA ILE A 17 1.88 9.93 12.36
C ILE A 17 3.23 9.20 12.30
N TRP A 18 4.31 9.88 11.89
CA TRP A 18 5.64 9.28 11.87
C TRP A 18 6.15 8.91 13.26
N ALA A 19 5.92 9.77 14.25
CA ALA A 19 6.29 9.49 15.64
C ALA A 19 5.53 8.25 16.17
N PHE A 20 4.25 8.12 15.81
CA PHE A 20 3.46 6.94 16.13
C PHE A 20 4.01 5.66 15.45
N ILE A 21 4.27 5.69 14.14
CA ILE A 21 4.86 4.54 13.42
C ILE A 21 6.23 4.17 14.02
N LEU A 22 7.07 5.17 14.34
CA LEU A 22 8.37 4.93 14.97
C LEU A 22 8.23 4.29 16.36
N PHE A 23 7.30 4.79 17.18
CA PHE A 23 7.01 4.18 18.48
C PHE A 23 6.62 2.72 18.34
N VAL A 24 5.73 2.41 17.39
CA VAL A 24 5.28 1.04 17.10
C VAL A 24 6.44 0.18 16.59
N ALA A 25 7.27 0.68 15.68
CA ALA A 25 8.44 -0.02 15.17
C ALA A 25 9.44 -0.36 16.30
N ILE A 26 9.69 0.59 17.21
CA ILE A 26 10.55 0.36 18.38
C ILE A 26 9.92 -0.65 19.33
N TRP A 27 8.62 -0.56 19.59
CA TRP A 27 7.91 -1.53 20.41
C TRP A 27 8.04 -2.95 19.84
N ASP A 28 7.73 -3.12 18.55
CA ASP A 28 7.83 -4.41 17.88
C ASP A 28 9.26 -4.91 17.79
N LEU A 29 10.28 -4.04 17.73
CA LEU A 29 11.67 -4.49 17.72
C LEU A 29 12.02 -5.37 18.92
N PHE A 30 11.36 -5.15 20.07
CA PHE A 30 11.56 -5.93 21.29
C PHE A 30 10.59 -7.10 21.44
N HIS A 31 9.47 -7.12 20.70
CA HIS A 31 8.41 -8.12 20.85
C HIS A 31 8.29 -9.05 19.65
N ILE A 32 8.30 -8.50 18.43
CA ILE A 32 8.19 -9.20 17.14
C ILE A 32 9.17 -8.54 16.13
N PRO A 33 10.48 -8.85 16.21
CA PRO A 33 11.51 -8.13 15.45
C PRO A 33 11.32 -8.17 13.93
N GLY A 34 10.81 -9.27 13.38
CA GLY A 34 10.53 -9.38 11.95
C GLY A 34 9.53 -8.34 11.46
N ARG A 35 8.46 -8.10 12.24
CA ARG A 35 7.45 -7.10 11.92
C ARG A 35 7.97 -5.67 12.03
N ALA A 36 8.85 -5.43 13.00
CA ALA A 36 9.50 -4.13 13.17
C ALA A 36 10.27 -3.69 11.91
N VAL A 37 10.91 -4.62 11.19
CA VAL A 37 11.63 -4.32 9.94
C VAL A 37 10.69 -3.70 8.91
N PHE A 38 9.46 -4.21 8.79
CA PHE A 38 8.46 -3.66 7.87
C PHE A 38 8.05 -2.25 8.26
N TRP A 39 7.79 -1.98 9.54
CA TRP A 39 7.44 -0.63 10.02
C TRP A 39 8.56 0.39 9.83
N PHE A 40 9.81 -0.02 10.05
CA PHE A 40 10.97 0.82 9.73
C PHE A 40 11.05 1.09 8.22
N GLY A 41 10.79 0.08 7.38
CA GLY A 41 10.72 0.23 5.93
C GLY A 41 9.65 1.25 5.50
N GLU A 42 8.42 1.11 5.98
CA GLU A 42 7.31 2.03 5.69
C GLU A 42 7.60 3.46 6.17
N LEU A 43 8.20 3.63 7.35
CA LEU A 43 8.60 4.93 7.87
C LEU A 43 9.68 5.58 7.00
N ILE A 44 10.75 4.84 6.67
CA ILE A 44 11.84 5.33 5.81
C ILE A 44 11.28 5.73 4.45
N PHE A 45 10.43 4.90 3.86
CA PHE A 45 9.81 5.17 2.57
C PHE A 45 8.87 6.39 2.62
N SER A 46 8.07 6.53 3.68
CA SER A 46 7.22 7.71 3.93
C SER A 46 8.02 9.01 3.99
N VAL A 47 9.13 8.99 4.74
CA VAL A 47 10.05 10.14 4.87
C VAL A 47 10.69 10.46 3.52
N PHE A 48 11.09 9.43 2.77
CA PHE A 48 11.65 9.59 1.44
C PHE A 48 10.66 10.22 0.45
N ILE A 49 9.40 9.74 0.41
CA ILE A 49 8.36 10.31 -0.45
C ILE A 49 8.15 11.79 -0.13
N TYR A 50 7.99 12.13 1.16
CA TYR A 50 7.67 13.48 1.60
C TYR A 50 8.79 14.48 1.26
N TYR A 51 10.05 14.14 1.54
CA TYR A 51 11.17 15.08 1.35
C TYR A 51 11.82 15.02 -0.05
N LYS A 52 11.84 13.86 -0.70
CA LYS A 52 12.59 13.65 -1.96
C LYS A 52 11.67 13.61 -3.18
N LEU A 53 10.63 12.78 -3.17
CA LEU A 53 9.76 12.59 -4.33
C LEU A 53 8.78 13.75 -4.53
N LYS A 54 8.40 14.46 -3.46
CA LYS A 54 7.55 15.66 -3.50
C LYS A 54 6.25 15.43 -4.29
N VAL A 55 5.63 14.27 -4.07
CA VAL A 55 4.34 13.92 -4.65
C VAL A 55 3.24 14.85 -4.12
N PRO A 56 2.12 15.01 -4.86
CA PRO A 56 0.95 15.73 -4.34
C PRO A 56 0.54 15.26 -2.94
N ILE A 57 0.22 16.21 -2.06
CA ILE A 57 -0.06 15.95 -0.65
C ILE A 57 -1.21 14.97 -0.44
N SER A 58 -2.22 14.97 -1.33
CA SER A 58 -3.34 14.01 -1.28
C SER A 58 -2.90 12.56 -1.50
N ILE A 59 -1.92 12.34 -2.39
CA ILE A 59 -1.36 11.01 -2.65
C ILE A 59 -0.52 10.58 -1.46
N TYR A 60 0.26 11.52 -0.91
CA TYR A 60 1.04 11.28 0.29
C TYR A 60 0.17 10.84 1.47
N PHE A 61 -0.95 11.53 1.70
CA PHE A 61 -1.94 11.12 2.71
C PHE A 61 -2.59 9.77 2.40
N GLY A 62 -2.82 9.44 1.12
CA GLY A 62 -3.27 8.11 0.71
C GLY A 62 -2.28 7.02 1.16
N ILE A 63 -0.99 7.23 0.94
CA ILE A 63 0.07 6.30 1.35
C ILE A 63 0.14 6.18 2.88
N LEU A 64 0.11 7.30 3.60
CA LEU A 64 0.07 7.27 5.07
C LEU A 64 -1.17 6.56 5.60
N ALA A 65 -2.32 6.76 4.97
CA ALA A 65 -3.54 6.05 5.34
C ALA A 65 -3.38 4.54 5.12
N LEU A 66 -2.76 4.11 4.02
CA LEU A 66 -2.48 2.69 3.77
C LEU A 66 -1.59 2.09 4.86
N PHE A 67 -0.47 2.76 5.20
CA PHE A 67 0.43 2.28 6.25
C PHE A 67 -0.24 2.22 7.62
N LEU A 68 -1.08 3.21 7.94
CA LEU A 68 -1.89 3.15 9.15
C LEU A 68 -2.88 1.98 9.12
N VAL A 69 -3.57 1.75 8.00
CA VAL A 69 -4.49 0.61 7.85
C VAL A 69 -3.76 -0.72 8.03
N ASN A 70 -2.57 -0.91 7.45
CA ASN A 70 -1.72 -2.09 7.67
C ASN A 70 -1.38 -2.25 9.16
N LEU A 71 -0.85 -1.19 9.77
CA LEU A 71 -0.42 -1.18 11.17
C LEU A 71 -1.59 -1.49 12.12
N PHE A 72 -2.76 -0.86 11.92
CA PHE A 72 -3.95 -1.14 12.73
C PHE A 72 -4.55 -2.51 12.45
N GLY A 73 -4.47 -2.98 11.20
CA GLY A 73 -4.89 -4.31 10.79
C GLY A 73 -4.12 -5.40 11.52
N GLU A 74 -2.81 -5.21 11.65
CA GLU A 74 -1.88 -6.19 12.19
C GLU A 74 -1.77 -6.14 13.73
N LEU A 75 -1.68 -4.94 14.32
CA LEU A 75 -1.31 -4.77 15.73
C LEU A 75 -2.47 -4.55 16.70
N PHE A 76 -3.36 -3.61 16.39
CA PHE A 76 -4.21 -3.01 17.42
C PHE A 76 -5.60 -3.61 17.49
N PHE A 77 -6.10 -4.10 16.37
CA PHE A 77 -7.45 -4.66 16.32
C PHE A 77 -7.49 -6.04 15.67
N GLY A 78 -6.35 -6.57 15.23
CA GLY A 78 -6.32 -7.80 14.44
C GLY A 78 -7.37 -7.75 13.34
N LEU A 79 -7.52 -6.62 12.62
CA LEU A 79 -8.62 -6.45 11.66
C LEU A 79 -8.55 -7.51 10.56
N PHE A 80 -7.33 -7.93 10.19
CA PHE A 80 -7.09 -9.08 9.32
C PHE A 80 -7.79 -10.36 9.84
N TYR A 81 -7.93 -10.49 11.15
CA TYR A 81 -8.50 -11.64 11.84
C TYR A 81 -9.95 -11.43 12.29
N ILE A 82 -10.43 -10.18 12.44
CA ILE A 82 -11.77 -9.87 12.96
C ILE A 82 -12.74 -9.52 11.84
N ILE A 83 -12.28 -8.76 10.84
CA ILE A 83 -13.13 -8.29 9.75
C ILE A 83 -12.97 -9.23 8.55
N PRO A 84 -14.04 -9.95 8.15
CA PRO A 84 -13.99 -10.80 6.97
C PRO A 84 -13.58 -10.00 5.74
N TYR A 85 -12.70 -10.57 4.92
CA TYR A 85 -12.20 -9.98 3.67
C TYR A 85 -11.45 -8.64 3.82
N PHE A 86 -11.07 -8.24 5.03
CA PHE A 86 -10.32 -6.99 5.23
C PHE A 86 -9.02 -6.96 4.43
N ASP A 87 -8.30 -8.09 4.47
CA ASP A 87 -7.11 -8.32 3.67
C ASP A 87 -7.37 -8.12 2.17
N LYS A 88 -8.41 -8.76 1.64
CA LYS A 88 -8.79 -8.63 0.22
C LYS A 88 -9.21 -7.22 -0.16
N LEU A 89 -9.81 -6.47 0.77
CA LEU A 89 -10.09 -5.05 0.58
C LEU A 89 -8.78 -4.24 0.49
N LEU A 90 -7.78 -4.57 1.29
CA LEU A 90 -6.46 -3.94 1.23
C LEU A 90 -5.79 -4.22 -0.12
N HIS A 91 -5.77 -5.48 -0.58
CA HIS A 91 -5.27 -5.84 -1.92
C HIS A 91 -6.07 -5.21 -3.07
N LEU A 92 -7.30 -4.76 -2.83
CA LEU A 92 -8.07 -3.98 -3.82
C LEU A 92 -7.71 -2.48 -3.81
N LEU A 93 -7.44 -1.92 -2.63
CA LEU A 93 -7.20 -0.48 -2.44
C LEU A 93 -5.73 -0.09 -2.58
N SER A 94 -4.80 -0.93 -2.14
CA SER A 94 -3.36 -0.69 -2.24
C SER A 94 -2.91 -0.44 -3.67
N PRO A 95 -3.42 -1.16 -4.71
CA PRO A 95 -3.03 -0.90 -6.08
C PRO A 95 -3.42 0.47 -6.59
N LEU A 96 -4.57 0.98 -6.15
CA LEU A 96 -5.05 2.30 -6.57
C LEU A 96 -4.07 3.38 -6.13
N ILE A 97 -3.62 3.31 -4.88
CA ILE A 97 -2.72 4.28 -4.27
C ILE A 97 -1.31 4.11 -4.84
N ALA A 98 -0.80 2.87 -4.92
CA ALA A 98 0.54 2.58 -5.40
C ALA A 98 0.71 2.87 -6.90
N CYS A 99 -0.25 2.48 -7.75
CA CYS A 99 -0.24 2.88 -9.16
C CYS A 99 -0.29 4.40 -9.32
N THR A 100 -1.09 5.10 -8.50
CA THR A 100 -1.13 6.57 -8.51
C THR A 100 0.23 7.14 -8.12
N LEU A 101 0.89 6.59 -7.10
CA LEU A 101 2.23 7.00 -6.73
C LEU A 101 3.22 6.82 -7.89
N PHE A 102 3.30 5.64 -8.50
CA PHE A 102 4.18 5.38 -9.64
C PHE A 102 3.89 6.31 -10.82
N TYR A 103 2.61 6.55 -11.13
CA TYR A 103 2.22 7.48 -12.17
C TYR A 103 2.82 8.87 -11.94
N PHE A 104 2.75 9.39 -10.72
CA PHE A 104 3.27 10.72 -10.40
C PHE A 104 4.80 10.77 -10.32
N ILE A 105 5.45 9.71 -9.83
CA ILE A 105 6.92 9.61 -9.81
C ILE A 105 7.47 9.67 -11.23
N PHE A 106 6.89 8.89 -12.15
CA PHE A 106 7.39 8.75 -13.51
C PHE A 106 6.70 9.66 -14.53
N GLU A 107 5.84 10.60 -14.10
CA GLU A 107 5.02 11.41 -15.01
C GLU A 107 5.87 12.17 -16.04
N LYS A 108 7.04 12.65 -15.62
CA LYS A 108 7.94 13.47 -16.44
C LYS A 108 8.75 12.66 -17.45
N GLU A 109 9.00 11.38 -17.17
CA GLU A 109 9.80 10.49 -18.01
C GLU A 109 9.00 9.96 -19.21
N PHE A 110 7.67 9.96 -19.12
CA PHE A 110 6.79 9.42 -20.16
C PHE A 110 6.01 10.50 -20.90
N LYS A 111 6.30 10.66 -22.20
CA LYS A 111 5.51 11.50 -23.12
C LYS A 111 4.13 10.91 -23.39
N ASP A 112 4.05 9.60 -23.64
CA ASP A 112 2.77 8.91 -23.82
C ASP A 112 2.19 8.48 -22.47
N LYS A 113 1.06 9.09 -22.10
CA LYS A 113 0.36 8.78 -20.86
C LYS A 113 -0.26 7.38 -20.83
N LYS A 114 -0.54 6.76 -21.97
CA LYS A 114 -0.99 5.36 -22.01
C LYS A 114 0.13 4.43 -21.59
N MET A 115 1.35 4.67 -22.10
CA MET A 115 2.54 3.91 -21.71
C MET A 115 2.89 4.11 -20.23
N LEU A 116 2.75 5.33 -19.70
CA LEU A 116 2.92 5.59 -18.26
C LEU A 116 1.93 4.79 -17.40
N ILE A 117 0.65 4.74 -17.79
CA ILE A 117 -0.38 3.98 -17.06
C ILE A 117 -0.05 2.49 -17.10
N PHE A 118 0.25 1.96 -18.28
CA PHE A 118 0.66 0.56 -18.44
C PHE A 118 1.91 0.25 -17.61
N PHE A 119 2.93 1.10 -17.68
CA PHE A 119 4.15 0.96 -16.88
C PHE A 119 3.86 0.95 -15.37
N SER A 120 3.01 1.85 -14.88
CA SER A 120 2.65 1.94 -13.46
C SER A 120 1.95 0.67 -12.97
N VAL A 121 1.02 0.12 -13.78
CA VAL A 121 0.33 -1.14 -13.49
C VAL A 121 1.29 -2.31 -13.50
N THR A 122 2.11 -2.45 -14.54
CA THR A 122 3.05 -3.58 -14.66
C THR A 122 4.08 -3.55 -13.53
N LEU A 123 4.60 -2.37 -13.18
CA LEU A 123 5.56 -2.21 -12.09
C LEU A 123 4.94 -2.64 -10.76
N LEU A 124 3.69 -2.20 -10.48
CA LEU A 124 2.97 -2.61 -9.30
C LEU A 124 2.74 -4.12 -9.26
N LEU A 125 2.12 -4.71 -10.29
CA LEU A 125 1.80 -6.13 -10.28
C LEU A 125 3.05 -7.01 -10.18
N SER A 126 4.18 -6.53 -10.71
CA SER A 126 5.47 -7.22 -10.56
C SER A 126 5.99 -7.14 -9.12
N TRP A 127 5.79 -6.00 -8.45
CA TRP A 127 6.13 -5.82 -7.04
C TRP A 127 5.24 -6.67 -6.12
N GLU A 128 3.93 -6.63 -6.34
CA GLU A 128 2.95 -7.45 -5.61
C GLU A 128 3.24 -8.94 -5.78
N LEU A 129 3.49 -9.41 -7.01
CA LEU A 129 3.84 -10.81 -7.23
C LEU A 129 5.11 -11.22 -6.48
N PHE A 130 6.12 -10.33 -6.45
CA PHE A 130 7.33 -10.59 -5.69
C PHE A 130 7.05 -10.68 -4.19
N TRP A 131 6.21 -9.79 -3.67
CA TRP A 131 5.80 -9.77 -2.27
C TRP A 131 5.06 -11.06 -1.87
N GLU A 132 4.04 -11.45 -2.64
CA GLU A 132 3.27 -12.68 -2.43
C GLU A 132 4.16 -13.94 -2.45
N VAL A 133 5.14 -13.98 -3.36
CA VAL A 133 6.11 -15.08 -3.42
C VAL A 133 6.99 -15.10 -2.17
N LEU A 134 7.38 -13.94 -1.64
CA LEU A 134 8.14 -13.86 -0.39
C LEU A 134 7.32 -14.32 0.81
N GLU A 135 6.04 -13.93 0.90
CA GLU A 135 5.14 -14.37 1.97
C GLU A 135 4.91 -15.86 1.91
N TYR A 136 4.56 -16.40 0.73
CA TYR A 136 4.40 -17.83 0.53
C TYR A 136 5.68 -18.60 0.91
N PHE A 137 6.85 -18.10 0.50
CA PHE A 137 8.12 -18.73 0.86
C PHE A 137 8.39 -18.67 2.37
N ALA A 138 8.18 -17.51 3.00
CA ALA A 138 8.39 -17.33 4.42
C ALA A 138 7.49 -18.26 5.24
N ASP A 139 6.25 -18.43 4.80
CA ASP A 139 5.26 -19.31 5.40
C ASP A 139 5.62 -20.79 5.31
N GLN A 140 6.28 -21.20 4.23
CA GLN A 140 6.75 -22.58 4.05
C GLN A 140 8.03 -22.86 4.86
N GLN A 141 8.95 -21.89 4.96
CA GLN A 141 10.27 -22.11 5.57
C GLN A 141 10.33 -21.77 7.06
N PHE A 142 9.58 -20.77 7.50
CA PHE A 142 9.64 -20.24 8.86
C PHE A 142 8.36 -20.51 9.66
N HIS A 143 7.40 -21.24 9.06
CA HIS A 143 6.10 -21.55 9.67
C HIS A 143 5.36 -20.29 10.15
N THR A 144 5.47 -19.21 9.38
CA THR A 144 4.72 -17.98 9.60
C THR A 144 3.27 -18.11 9.11
N LEU A 145 2.46 -17.10 9.46
CA LEU A 145 1.07 -16.93 9.07
C LEU A 145 0.89 -15.63 8.26
N LEU A 146 1.84 -15.35 7.35
CA LEU A 146 1.80 -14.16 6.50
C LEU A 146 0.81 -14.35 5.35
N ALA A 147 0.75 -15.56 4.78
CA ALA A 147 -0.26 -15.99 3.82
C ALA A 147 -1.27 -16.93 4.48
N GLY A 148 -2.50 -16.95 3.98
CA GLY A 148 -3.62 -17.72 4.51
C GLY A 148 -4.52 -16.91 5.45
N VAL A 149 -4.72 -15.62 5.19
CA VAL A 149 -5.56 -14.76 6.03
C VAL A 149 -7.02 -15.23 5.97
N HIS A 150 -7.58 -15.46 7.15
CA HIS A 150 -8.82 -16.19 7.34
C HIS A 150 -10.06 -15.47 6.76
N LEU A 151 -10.80 -16.14 5.86
CA LEU A 151 -12.03 -15.62 5.27
C LEU A 151 -13.20 -15.41 6.26
N MET A 152 -13.09 -15.86 7.53
CA MET A 152 -14.23 -15.94 8.46
C MET A 152 -14.03 -15.30 9.85
N GLY A 153 -13.38 -14.13 9.92
CA GLY A 153 -13.44 -13.25 11.11
C GLY A 153 -13.05 -13.92 12.44
N VAL A 154 -13.64 -13.46 13.56
CA VAL A 154 -13.29 -13.83 14.96
C VAL A 154 -13.14 -15.34 15.20
N GLN A 155 -13.89 -16.19 14.48
CA GLN A 155 -13.83 -17.65 14.61
C GLN A 155 -12.47 -18.23 14.22
N ALA A 156 -11.69 -17.52 13.40
CA ALA A 156 -10.37 -17.94 12.97
C ALA A 156 -9.27 -17.56 13.97
N TYR A 157 -9.42 -16.41 14.64
CA TYR A 157 -8.52 -15.95 15.70
C TYR A 157 -8.46 -16.94 16.88
N GLU A 158 -9.60 -17.56 17.20
CA GLU A 158 -9.68 -18.52 18.31
C GLU A 158 -9.27 -19.96 17.94
N SER A 159 -9.21 -20.30 16.65
CA SER A 159 -9.14 -21.70 16.23
C SER A 159 -7.84 -22.14 15.58
N THR A 160 -6.88 -21.23 15.27
CA THR A 160 -5.64 -21.56 14.52
C THR A 160 -5.89 -22.34 13.22
N LEU A 161 -7.12 -22.34 12.72
CA LEU A 161 -7.53 -23.11 11.54
C LEU A 161 -7.14 -22.32 10.30
N GLU A 162 -6.20 -22.85 9.52
CA GLU A 162 -6.00 -22.42 8.13
C GLU A 162 -7.33 -22.60 7.38
N ILE A 163 -8.04 -21.49 7.11
CA ILE A 163 -9.38 -21.53 6.49
C ILE A 163 -9.26 -21.61 4.96
N VAL A 164 -8.16 -21.09 4.41
CA VAL A 164 -7.83 -21.12 2.99
C VAL A 164 -6.39 -21.61 2.86
N PRO A 165 -6.12 -22.59 1.97
CA PRO A 165 -4.75 -22.99 1.69
C PRO A 165 -3.91 -21.79 1.25
N LYS A 166 -2.69 -21.65 1.80
CA LYS A 166 -1.75 -20.55 1.48
C LYS A 166 -1.62 -20.21 -0.01
N TYR A 167 -1.62 -21.22 -0.89
CA TYR A 167 -1.52 -20.97 -2.34
C TYR A 167 -2.78 -20.33 -2.93
N GLU A 168 -3.97 -20.63 -2.40
CA GLU A 168 -5.22 -20.03 -2.86
C GLU A 168 -5.30 -18.58 -2.41
N ASP A 169 -4.82 -18.28 -1.19
CA ASP A 169 -4.75 -16.93 -0.65
C ASP A 169 -3.95 -16.01 -1.58
N THR A 170 -2.71 -16.39 -1.87
CA THR A 170 -1.85 -15.69 -2.84
C THR A 170 -2.51 -15.49 -4.21
N ILE A 171 -3.30 -16.47 -4.70
CA ILE A 171 -4.04 -16.31 -5.95
C ILE A 171 -5.13 -15.24 -5.82
N TYR A 172 -5.87 -15.23 -4.70
CA TYR A 172 -6.88 -14.22 -4.44
C TYR A 172 -6.26 -12.83 -4.30
N ASP A 173 -5.13 -12.69 -3.61
CA ASP A 173 -4.46 -11.41 -3.42
C ASP A 173 -3.95 -10.83 -4.73
N MET A 174 -3.32 -11.66 -5.55
CA MET A 174 -2.96 -11.26 -6.92
C MET A 174 -4.18 -10.89 -7.77
N PHE A 175 -5.32 -11.56 -7.58
CA PHE A 175 -6.55 -11.25 -8.29
C PHE A 175 -7.14 -9.89 -7.87
N TYR A 176 -7.22 -9.60 -6.56
CA TYR A 176 -7.67 -8.29 -6.07
C TYR A 176 -6.69 -7.17 -6.46
N ASN A 177 -5.39 -7.45 -6.42
CA ASN A 177 -4.34 -6.55 -6.88
C ASN A 177 -4.52 -6.18 -8.37
N LEU A 178 -4.85 -7.16 -9.21
CA LEU A 178 -5.18 -6.95 -10.62
C LEU A 178 -6.43 -6.08 -10.80
N ILE A 179 -7.51 -6.35 -10.06
CA ILE A 179 -8.74 -5.56 -10.13
C ILE A 179 -8.47 -4.10 -9.76
N GLY A 180 -7.79 -3.85 -8.63
CA GLY A 180 -7.43 -2.50 -8.20
C GLY A 180 -6.61 -1.77 -9.25
N SER A 181 -5.63 -2.46 -9.85
CA SER A 181 -4.79 -1.93 -10.94
C SER A 181 -5.60 -1.57 -12.19
N ILE A 182 -6.57 -2.40 -12.56
CA ILE A 182 -7.46 -2.13 -13.70
C ILE A 182 -8.34 -0.91 -13.42
N VAL A 183 -8.92 -0.81 -12.22
CA VAL A 183 -9.73 0.35 -11.81
C VAL A 183 -8.91 1.64 -11.91
N PHE A 184 -7.66 1.63 -11.42
CA PHE A 184 -6.73 2.74 -11.61
C PHE A 184 -6.52 3.07 -13.09
N ALA A 185 -6.20 2.06 -13.92
CA ALA A 185 -5.87 2.28 -15.32
C ALA A 185 -7.05 2.89 -16.10
N VAL A 186 -8.26 2.38 -15.85
CA VAL A 186 -9.50 2.91 -16.42
C VAL A 186 -9.70 4.37 -16.01
N ALA A 187 -9.62 4.67 -14.71
CA ALA A 187 -9.77 6.03 -14.22
C ALA A 187 -8.74 6.98 -14.85
N ALA A 188 -7.46 6.60 -14.87
CA ALA A 188 -6.37 7.39 -15.44
C ALA A 188 -6.55 7.63 -16.95
N LEU A 189 -7.02 6.63 -17.71
CA LEU A 189 -7.34 6.78 -19.12
C LEU A 189 -8.48 7.79 -19.35
N PHE A 190 -9.52 7.81 -18.51
CA PHE A 190 -10.58 8.80 -18.60
C PHE A 190 -10.08 10.22 -18.30
N PHE A 191 -9.25 10.39 -17.27
CA PHE A 191 -8.69 11.70 -16.91
C PHE A 191 -7.76 12.27 -17.98
N THR A 192 -6.91 11.43 -18.58
CA THR A 192 -5.99 11.85 -19.65
C THR A 192 -6.74 12.27 -20.92
N ARG A 193 -7.84 11.60 -21.28
CA ARG A 193 -8.71 11.99 -22.41
C ARG A 193 -9.36 13.36 -22.19
N LYS A 194 -9.92 13.62 -21.00
CA LYS A 194 -10.55 14.91 -20.67
C LYS A 194 -9.57 16.08 -20.77
N LYS A 195 -8.32 15.91 -20.32
CA LYS A 195 -7.29 16.95 -20.39
C LYS A 195 -6.96 17.32 -21.84
N LYS A 196 -6.82 16.34 -22.75
CA LYS A 196 -6.60 16.60 -24.18
C LYS A 196 -7.77 17.31 -24.86
N SER A 197 -9.01 16.99 -24.48
CA SER A 197 -10.20 17.64 -25.04
C SER A 197 -10.31 19.12 -24.67
N LYS A 198 -9.94 19.50 -23.44
CA LYS A 198 -9.93 20.91 -23.00
C LYS A 198 -8.86 21.74 -23.71
N ILE A 199 -7.68 21.18 -23.95
CA ILE A 199 -6.59 21.87 -24.66
C ILE A 199 -6.95 22.16 -26.12
N LYS A 200 -7.74 21.30 -26.78
CA LYS A 200 -8.19 21.52 -28.17
C LYS A 200 -9.34 22.53 -28.32
N LYS A 201 -9.97 22.96 -27.22
CA LYS A 201 -11.10 23.91 -27.22
C LYS A 201 -10.68 25.36 -26.90
N HIS A 202 -9.39 25.58 -26.62
CA HIS A 202 -8.76 26.88 -26.48
C HIS A 202 -7.72 27.05 -27.60
#